data_AF-A0A4Q5YZR6-F1
#
_entry.id   AF-A0A4Q5YZR6-F1
#
_cell.length_a   1.000
_cell.length_b   1.000
_cell.length_c   1.000
_cell.angle_alpha   90.00
_cell.angle_beta   90.00
_cell.angle_gamma   90.00
#
_symmetry.space_group_name_H-M   'P 1'
#
loop_
_entity.id
_entity.type
_entity.pdbx_description
1 polymer ?
#
loop_
_entity_poly.entity_id
_entity_poly.type
_entity_poly.pdbx_seq_one_letter_code
_entity_poly.pdbx_strand_id
1 'polypeptide(L)'
;ISLDKIFTDNSSDIDPNFWSWDPTLSGSYGVGGYQYFTKSSGYKATPGGAGNDSEIYNSADEYPNMQSGQAMYTKAYTANPTIVFNEEMKADSSLLVSRGTGVTENIPMISTMLYTSAGLLRDGNRVVFDEAYSDAVDRFDAIKLNNNGINFGLTRNNKAIAVEARSALKATDTLFYRMGALPTGDFKLGVSVENIQANGITAEMIDRYLNSRTPVPMTGTSFLRFSTNADPASKAADRFLLVFKQAVVLPVNFVTVSARREADNSIQVNWKVANEVNIVRYEVERSANGVQFASIGSKTAEGMVTYSQRDGNPIPADNFYRIKAIGLGNEVSYSSIVKITGLTSAPLISVYPNPVESKNMNIHFVNQPKGKYALELVNAAGQKVFRGVVKMSENNSVFQQRLENSVAAGHYLVNITGPEGATYQ
;
A
#
# COMPACT_ATOMS: atom_id res chain seq x y z
N ILE A 1 47.94 7.91 17.69
CA ILE A 1 49.29 8.05 18.31
C ILE A 1 50.33 7.95 17.21
N SER A 2 51.30 8.88 17.14
CA SER A 2 52.33 8.90 16.11
C SER A 2 53.35 7.78 16.30
N LEU A 3 53.55 6.96 15.25
CA LEU A 3 54.52 5.87 15.22
C LEU A 3 55.95 6.39 15.30
N ASP A 4 56.22 7.56 14.73
CA ASP A 4 57.55 8.15 14.77
C ASP A 4 57.93 8.63 16.18
N LYS A 5 56.97 9.23 16.90
CA LYS A 5 57.16 9.62 18.30
C LYS A 5 57.26 8.41 19.22
N ILE A 6 56.42 7.38 19.00
CA ILE A 6 56.54 6.09 19.72
C ILE A 6 57.94 5.52 19.52
N PHE A 7 58.42 5.42 18.27
CA PHE A 7 59.74 4.87 18.02
C PHE A 7 60.85 5.74 18.62
N THR A 8 60.77 7.06 18.48
CA THR A 8 61.81 7.98 18.99
C THR A 8 62.05 7.78 20.48
N ASP A 9 60.98 7.75 21.28
CA ASP A 9 61.08 7.62 22.74
C ASP A 9 61.35 6.19 23.22
N ASN A 10 61.24 5.19 22.34
CA ASN A 10 61.39 3.76 22.67
C ASN A 10 62.44 3.05 21.81
N SER A 11 63.30 3.80 21.11
CA SER A 11 64.23 3.26 20.10
C SER A 11 65.31 2.31 20.66
N SER A 12 65.53 2.33 21.98
CA SER A 12 66.38 1.35 22.68
C SER A 12 65.75 -0.04 22.77
N ASP A 13 64.43 -0.16 22.66
CA ASP A 13 63.67 -1.34 23.05
C ASP A 13 62.82 -1.96 21.94
N ILE A 14 62.48 -1.19 20.89
CA ILE A 14 61.64 -1.67 19.79
C ILE A 14 62.20 -1.30 18.40
N ASP A 15 61.85 -2.11 17.41
CA ASP A 15 62.14 -1.82 16.00
C ASP A 15 61.21 -0.69 15.47
N PRO A 16 61.66 0.06 14.44
CA PRO A 16 60.82 1.06 13.75
C PRO A 16 59.83 0.43 12.74
N ASN A 17 59.50 -0.85 12.92
CA ASN A 17 58.65 -1.64 12.05
C ASN A 17 57.38 -2.01 12.81
N PHE A 18 56.23 -1.77 12.19
CA PHE A 18 54.93 -1.95 12.80
C PHE A 18 54.02 -2.75 11.87
N TRP A 19 53.14 -3.55 12.47
CA TRP A 19 52.16 -4.35 11.75
C TRP A 19 50.78 -4.14 12.30
N SER A 20 49.78 -4.07 11.43
CA SER A 20 48.37 -4.07 11.82
C SER A 20 47.60 -5.09 11.02
N TRP A 21 46.57 -5.66 11.62
CA TRP A 21 45.57 -6.40 10.85
C TRP A 21 44.67 -5.39 10.13
N ASP A 22 44.51 -5.59 8.83
CA ASP A 22 43.52 -4.90 8.01
C ASP A 22 42.39 -5.88 7.72
N PRO A 23 41.21 -5.68 8.36
CA PRO A 23 40.09 -6.59 8.18
C PRO A 23 39.44 -6.46 6.80
N THR A 24 39.79 -5.47 5.96
CA THR A 24 39.16 -5.21 4.65
C THR A 24 39.93 -5.83 3.48
N LEU A 25 41.19 -6.25 3.68
CA LEU A 25 41.95 -6.98 2.67
C LEU A 25 41.24 -8.27 2.24
N SER A 26 41.13 -8.47 0.93
CA SER A 26 40.58 -9.65 0.27
C SER A 26 41.55 -10.86 0.36
N GLY A 27 41.75 -11.39 1.58
CA GLY A 27 42.45 -12.66 1.77
C GLY A 27 41.65 -13.87 1.27
N SER A 28 42.25 -15.06 1.16
CA SER A 28 41.61 -16.29 0.66
C SER A 28 40.35 -16.73 1.42
N TYR A 29 40.15 -16.25 2.64
CA TYR A 29 38.98 -16.50 3.47
C TYR A 29 38.17 -15.23 3.77
N GLY A 30 38.51 -14.08 3.15
CA GLY A 30 37.82 -12.81 3.35
C GLY A 30 37.91 -12.23 4.76
N VAL A 31 38.86 -12.71 5.59
CA VAL A 31 39.00 -12.32 7.01
C VAL A 31 39.97 -11.16 7.24
N GLY A 32 40.62 -10.65 6.18
CA GLY A 32 41.65 -9.62 6.25
C GLY A 32 43.07 -10.16 6.05
N GLY A 33 44.05 -9.30 6.28
CA GLY A 33 45.47 -9.60 6.17
C GLY A 33 46.34 -8.59 6.91
N TYR A 34 47.63 -8.88 7.06
CA TYR A 34 48.56 -7.96 7.71
C TYR A 34 49.02 -6.85 6.76
N GLN A 35 49.03 -5.62 7.29
CA GLN A 35 49.69 -4.46 6.71
C GLN A 35 50.96 -4.15 7.51
N TYR A 36 52.01 -3.80 6.79
CA TYR A 36 53.36 -3.59 7.29
C TYR A 36 53.71 -2.12 7.08
N PHE A 37 54.17 -1.45 8.13
CA PHE A 37 54.53 -0.04 8.14
C PHE A 37 55.95 0.09 8.68
N THR A 38 56.82 0.79 7.97
CA THR A 38 58.19 1.00 8.43
C THR A 38 58.62 2.44 8.23
N LYS A 39 59.42 2.96 9.15
CA LYS A 39 60.00 4.31 9.02
C LYS A 39 60.78 4.47 7.70
N SER A 40 61.42 3.41 7.21
CA SER A 40 62.21 3.45 5.97
C SER A 40 61.37 3.67 4.70
N SER A 41 60.07 3.35 4.74
CA SER A 41 59.12 3.61 3.65
C SER A 41 58.29 4.87 3.87
N GLY A 42 58.56 5.66 4.92
CA GLY A 42 57.67 6.74 5.35
C GLY A 42 56.34 6.24 5.93
N TYR A 43 56.30 5.02 6.45
CA TYR A 43 55.09 4.35 6.94
C TYR A 43 54.02 4.13 5.86
N LYS A 44 54.43 3.95 4.60
CA LYS A 44 53.53 3.45 3.55
C LYS A 44 53.15 2.00 3.83
N ALA A 45 51.86 1.68 3.66
CA ALA A 45 51.35 0.35 3.88
C ALA A 45 51.89 -0.64 2.83
N THR A 46 52.41 -1.77 3.29
CA THR A 46 52.80 -2.90 2.43
C THR A 46 52.06 -4.16 2.89
N PRO A 47 51.32 -4.90 2.04
CA PRO A 47 51.17 -4.64 0.61
C PRO A 47 50.46 -3.32 0.29
N GLY A 48 49.61 -2.82 1.18
CA GLY A 48 48.63 -1.78 0.84
C GLY A 48 47.64 -2.30 -0.22
N GLY A 49 46.49 -1.65 -0.37
CA GLY A 49 45.59 -1.89 -1.49
C GLY A 49 45.97 -0.99 -2.67
N ALA A 50 46.06 -1.55 -3.87
CA ALA A 50 46.03 -0.76 -5.10
C ALA A 50 44.56 -0.64 -5.53
N GLY A 51 44.01 0.59 -5.56
CA GLY A 51 42.58 0.77 -5.81
C GLY A 51 41.72 0.30 -4.62
N ASN A 52 40.79 -0.64 -4.84
CA ASN A 52 39.78 -1.07 -3.85
C ASN A 52 40.15 -2.37 -3.09
N ASP A 53 41.40 -2.82 -3.16
CA ASP A 53 41.84 -4.09 -2.53
C ASP A 53 41.91 -4.01 -0.99
N SER A 54 42.09 -2.80 -0.45
CA SER A 54 41.94 -2.45 0.95
C SER A 54 41.13 -1.16 1.02
N GLU A 55 40.11 -1.13 1.88
CA GLU A 55 39.30 0.07 2.12
C GLU A 55 39.96 1.00 3.16
N ILE A 56 41.01 0.53 3.84
CA ILE A 56 41.64 1.24 4.97
C ILE A 56 43.03 1.77 4.58
N TYR A 57 43.84 0.97 3.88
CA TYR A 57 45.25 1.30 3.59
C TYR A 57 45.54 1.23 2.09
N ASN A 58 45.81 2.38 1.49
CA ASN A 58 46.26 2.51 0.11
C ASN A 58 47.79 2.41 0.02
N SER A 59 48.31 1.70 -0.98
CA SER A 59 49.77 1.55 -1.17
C SER A 59 50.51 2.87 -1.49
N ALA A 60 49.80 3.90 -1.96
CA ALA A 60 50.39 5.20 -2.29
C ALA A 60 50.53 6.13 -1.07
N ASP A 61 49.70 5.94 -0.05
CA ASP A 61 49.52 6.84 1.09
C ASP A 61 50.39 6.45 2.30
N GLU A 62 50.63 7.43 3.17
CA GLU A 62 51.40 7.27 4.40
C GLU A 62 50.49 7.13 5.62
N TYR A 63 50.84 6.20 6.51
CA TYR A 63 50.07 5.93 7.73
C TYR A 63 50.95 6.08 8.98
N PRO A 64 51.39 7.31 9.32
CA PRO A 64 52.36 7.55 10.39
C PRO A 64 51.77 7.42 11.79
N ASN A 65 50.49 7.04 11.91
CA ASN A 65 49.74 7.07 13.16
C ASN A 65 49.01 5.73 13.42
N MET A 66 49.14 5.22 14.63
CA MET A 66 48.24 4.22 15.21
C MET A 66 46.88 4.86 15.51
N GLN A 67 45.81 4.23 15.02
CA GLN A 67 44.44 4.72 15.05
C GLN A 67 43.69 4.27 16.31
N SER A 68 42.60 4.96 16.66
CA SER A 68 41.77 4.57 17.80
C SER A 68 41.11 3.21 17.54
N GLY A 69 41.18 2.30 18.52
CA GLY A 69 40.66 0.94 18.39
C GLY A 69 41.53 0.00 17.53
N GLN A 70 42.69 0.45 17.05
CA GLN A 70 43.66 -0.36 16.32
C GLN A 70 44.57 -1.13 17.27
N ALA A 71 44.80 -2.41 16.98
CA ALA A 71 45.94 -3.13 17.53
C ALA A 71 47.12 -3.05 16.57
N MET A 72 48.32 -2.76 17.08
CA MET A 72 49.56 -2.81 16.31
C MET A 72 50.59 -3.69 17.01
N TYR A 73 51.38 -4.40 16.21
CA TYR A 73 52.53 -5.16 16.66
C TYR A 73 53.80 -4.39 16.31
N THR A 74 54.82 -4.51 17.17
CA THR A 74 56.21 -4.17 16.85
C THR A 74 57.10 -5.25 17.45
N LYS A 75 58.33 -5.37 16.94
CA LYS A 75 59.30 -6.34 17.43
C LYS A 75 60.13 -5.70 18.52
N ALA A 76 60.30 -6.43 19.63
CA ALA A 76 61.26 -6.09 20.66
C ALA A 76 62.70 -6.22 20.13
N TYR A 77 63.51 -5.19 20.35
CA TYR A 77 64.93 -5.20 20.04
C TYR A 77 65.75 -5.81 21.19
N THR A 78 65.26 -5.66 22.42
CA THR A 78 65.89 -6.18 23.65
C THR A 78 65.12 -7.36 24.24
N ALA A 79 65.75 -8.11 25.16
CA ALA A 79 65.12 -9.26 25.81
C ALA A 79 63.99 -8.88 26.79
N ASN A 80 63.98 -7.64 27.29
CA ASN A 80 63.01 -7.12 28.26
C ASN A 80 62.61 -5.68 27.87
N PRO A 81 61.90 -5.51 26.75
CA PRO A 81 61.57 -4.19 26.24
C PRO A 81 60.60 -3.46 27.17
N THR A 82 60.80 -2.15 27.34
CA THR A 82 59.80 -1.27 27.95
C THR A 82 59.28 -0.31 26.89
N ILE A 83 57.96 -0.09 26.89
CA ILE A 83 57.32 0.89 26.00
C ILE A 83 56.64 1.96 26.85
N VAL A 84 57.02 3.22 26.61
CA VAL A 84 56.45 4.40 27.23
C VAL A 84 55.53 5.09 26.25
N PHE A 85 54.35 5.48 26.73
CA PHE A 85 53.43 6.37 26.05
C PHE A 85 53.31 7.68 26.82
N ASN A 86 53.42 8.80 26.12
CA ASN A 86 53.18 10.12 26.69
C ASN A 86 52.19 10.92 25.82
N GLU A 87 51.66 11.99 26.39
CA GLU A 87 50.63 12.83 25.75
C GLU A 87 51.12 13.49 24.45
N GLU A 88 52.41 13.79 24.34
CA GLU A 88 53.00 14.41 23.14
C GLU A 88 52.98 13.47 21.93
N MET A 89 52.80 12.17 22.15
CA MET A 89 52.66 11.17 21.07
C MET A 89 51.28 11.19 20.39
N LYS A 90 50.31 11.95 20.88
CA LYS A 90 49.00 12.08 20.21
C LYS A 90 49.14 12.76 18.85
N ALA A 91 48.21 12.44 17.96
CA ALA A 91 48.08 13.03 16.64
C ALA A 91 46.61 13.39 16.42
N ASP A 92 46.35 14.47 15.68
CA ASP A 92 45.01 15.03 15.50
C ASP A 92 44.17 14.30 14.43
N SER A 93 44.71 13.26 13.80
CA SER A 93 44.03 12.44 12.80
C SER A 93 43.56 11.09 13.34
N SER A 94 42.39 10.63 12.86
CA SER A 94 41.82 9.32 13.16
C SER A 94 41.20 8.69 11.91
N LEU A 95 41.40 7.40 11.71
CA LEU A 95 40.79 6.56 10.68
C LEU A 95 39.99 5.44 11.35
N LEU A 96 38.87 5.03 10.74
CA LEU A 96 38.13 3.84 11.16
C LEU A 96 38.85 2.61 10.59
N VAL A 97 39.43 1.80 11.47
CA VAL A 97 40.27 0.64 11.11
C VAL A 97 39.63 -0.71 11.46
N SER A 98 38.34 -0.69 11.81
CA SER A 98 37.53 -1.88 12.08
C SER A 98 36.52 -2.11 10.98
N ARG A 99 36.19 -3.38 10.69
CA ARG A 99 35.05 -3.72 9.83
C ARG A 99 33.76 -3.38 10.59
N GLY A 100 33.17 -2.23 10.32
CA GLY A 100 31.77 -2.02 10.66
C GLY A 100 30.95 -2.96 9.78
N THR A 101 30.26 -3.93 10.35
CA THR A 101 29.13 -4.52 9.62
C THR A 101 28.16 -3.38 9.39
N GLY A 102 28.06 -2.89 8.16
CA GLY A 102 27.03 -1.95 7.75
C GLY A 102 25.69 -2.66 7.85
N VAL A 103 25.18 -2.83 9.06
CA VAL A 103 23.78 -3.19 9.27
C VAL A 103 23.03 -1.91 8.96
N THR A 104 22.54 -1.79 7.73
CA THR A 104 21.59 -0.74 7.38
C THR A 104 20.31 -1.05 8.15
N GLU A 105 20.14 -0.40 9.30
CA GLU A 105 18.86 -0.45 9.99
C GLU A 105 17.84 0.34 9.16
N ASN A 106 16.78 -0.34 8.71
CA ASN A 106 15.69 0.26 7.95
C ASN A 106 14.75 1.03 8.88
N ILE A 107 15.25 2.07 9.53
CA ILE A 107 14.50 2.87 10.50
C ILE A 107 13.50 3.76 9.73
N PRO A 108 12.18 3.64 9.96
CA PRO A 108 11.17 4.52 9.35
C PRO A 108 11.31 5.94 9.90
N MET A 109 11.63 6.91 9.04
CA MET A 109 11.87 8.27 9.48
C MET A 109 11.53 9.34 8.45
N ILE A 110 11.32 10.55 8.95
CA ILE A 110 11.25 11.77 8.16
C ILE A 110 12.32 12.72 8.67
N SER A 111 13.24 13.12 7.79
CA SER A 111 14.25 14.13 8.06
C SER A 111 13.87 15.44 7.39
N THR A 112 13.84 16.55 8.13
CA THR A 112 13.60 17.88 7.56
C THR A 112 14.78 18.79 7.84
N MET A 113 15.44 19.23 6.76
CA MET A 113 16.67 20.01 6.80
C MET A 113 16.46 21.39 6.22
N LEU A 114 16.95 22.43 6.89
CA LEU A 114 16.89 23.81 6.44
C LEU A 114 18.19 24.21 5.78
N TYR A 115 18.12 24.69 4.55
CA TYR A 115 19.27 25.19 3.79
C TYR A 115 19.06 26.63 3.36
N THR A 116 20.18 27.34 3.13
CA THR A 116 20.16 28.59 2.37
C THR A 116 19.88 28.34 0.88
N SER A 117 19.57 29.39 0.13
CA SER A 117 19.45 29.34 -1.34
C SER A 117 20.70 28.78 -2.03
N ALA A 118 21.89 29.07 -1.49
CA ALA A 118 23.18 28.53 -1.96
C ALA A 118 23.38 27.04 -1.65
N GLY A 119 22.44 26.39 -0.96
CA GLY A 119 22.50 24.96 -0.62
C GLY A 119 23.29 24.62 0.64
N LEU A 120 23.67 25.61 1.43
CA LEU A 120 24.36 25.38 2.71
C LEU A 120 23.36 24.94 3.77
N LEU A 121 23.60 23.77 4.39
CA LEU A 121 22.82 23.29 5.52
C LEU A 121 22.98 24.25 6.72
N ARG A 122 21.86 24.61 7.35
CA ARG A 122 21.84 25.50 8.51
C ARG A 122 21.44 24.78 9.79
N ASP A 123 20.38 24.00 9.74
CA ASP A 123 19.92 23.20 10.87
C ASP A 123 18.90 22.16 10.38
N GLY A 124 18.42 21.30 11.27
CA GLY A 124 17.52 20.21 10.90
C GLY A 124 16.84 19.52 12.07
N ASN A 125 15.85 18.72 11.73
CA ASN A 125 15.17 17.84 12.65
C ASN A 125 14.86 16.49 12.01
N ARG A 126 14.50 15.53 12.85
CA ARG A 126 14.12 14.18 12.43
C ARG A 126 12.97 13.67 13.28
N VAL A 127 12.08 12.90 12.66
CA VAL A 127 11.06 12.13 13.36
C VAL A 127 11.21 10.67 12.98
N VAL A 128 11.25 9.79 13.99
CA VAL A 128 11.32 8.34 13.82
C VAL A 128 9.98 7.73 14.21
N PHE A 129 9.54 6.71 13.47
CA PHE A 129 8.26 6.04 13.69
C PHE A 129 8.46 4.55 13.97
N ASP A 130 8.02 4.09 15.13
CA ASP A 130 7.99 2.67 15.51
C ASP A 130 6.92 2.44 16.58
N GLU A 131 6.21 1.32 16.54
CA GLU A 131 5.18 0.99 17.54
C GLU A 131 5.73 0.92 18.98
N ALA A 132 7.04 0.71 19.16
CA ALA A 132 7.70 0.69 20.46
C ALA A 132 7.85 2.09 21.11
N TYR A 133 7.71 3.18 20.35
CA TYR A 133 7.87 4.54 20.86
C TYR A 133 6.55 5.18 21.29
N SER A 134 6.67 6.19 22.16
CA SER A 134 5.55 6.97 22.69
C SER A 134 5.28 8.21 21.83
N ASP A 135 4.03 8.67 21.74
CA ASP A 135 3.70 9.98 21.16
C ASP A 135 3.93 11.15 22.15
N ALA A 136 4.34 10.84 23.39
CA ALA A 136 4.69 11.82 24.42
C ALA A 136 6.22 12.00 24.50
N VAL A 137 6.65 13.23 24.83
CA VAL A 137 8.08 13.54 24.96
C VAL A 137 8.70 12.78 26.14
N ASP A 138 9.62 11.86 25.86
CA ASP A 138 10.29 11.00 26.81
C ASP A 138 11.82 10.93 26.60
N ARG A 139 12.47 9.84 27.05
CA ARG A 139 13.93 9.64 27.00
C ARG A 139 14.47 9.28 25.61
N PHE A 140 13.59 8.90 24.68
CA PHE A 140 13.95 8.56 23.31
C PHE A 140 13.93 9.78 22.38
N ASP A 141 13.49 10.93 22.89
CA ASP A 141 13.56 12.21 22.18
C ASP A 141 14.86 12.97 22.49
N ALA A 142 15.41 13.63 21.47
CA ALA A 142 16.53 14.54 21.63
C ALA A 142 16.04 15.99 21.77
N ILE A 143 16.20 16.58 22.95
CA ILE A 143 15.89 18.00 23.17
C ILE A 143 16.80 18.90 22.33
N LYS A 144 16.21 19.92 21.70
CA LYS A 144 16.96 20.87 20.89
C LYS A 144 17.76 21.81 21.78
N LEU A 145 19.08 21.85 21.56
CA LEU A 145 19.93 22.92 22.04
C LEU A 145 19.95 24.05 21.01
N ASN A 146 19.54 25.24 21.43
CA ASN A 146 19.55 26.40 20.56
C ASN A 146 20.95 27.05 20.56
N ASN A 147 21.36 27.55 19.40
CA ASN A 147 22.51 28.44 19.28
C ASN A 147 22.06 29.86 18.92
N ASN A 148 23.01 30.80 18.84
CA ASN A 148 22.72 32.22 18.57
C ASN A 148 22.36 32.52 17.10
N GLY A 149 22.50 31.54 16.20
CA GLY A 149 22.19 31.64 14.78
C GLY A 149 20.81 31.07 14.43
N ILE A 150 20.65 30.66 13.17
CA ILE A 150 19.43 30.01 12.68
C ILE A 150 19.22 28.70 13.43
N ASN A 151 18.02 28.51 13.98
CA ASN A 151 17.60 27.26 14.59
C ASN A 151 16.38 26.70 13.86
N PHE A 152 16.36 25.40 13.65
CA PHE A 152 15.23 24.67 13.08
C PHE A 152 15.06 23.34 13.81
N GLY A 153 13.87 23.13 14.34
CA GLY A 153 13.52 21.97 15.15
C GLY A 153 12.04 21.63 15.02
N LEU A 154 11.60 20.75 15.90
CA LEU A 154 10.20 20.43 16.17
C LEU A 154 9.76 21.11 17.46
N THR A 155 8.45 21.19 17.67
CA THR A 155 7.89 21.61 18.95
C THR A 155 6.78 20.67 19.39
N ARG A 156 6.87 20.16 20.61
CA ARG A 156 5.82 19.34 21.23
C ARG A 156 5.60 19.79 22.67
N ASN A 157 4.37 20.14 23.01
CA ASN A 157 4.00 20.63 24.35
C ASN A 157 4.96 21.74 24.84
N ASN A 158 5.26 22.72 23.97
CA ASN A 158 6.21 23.82 24.17
C ASN A 158 7.69 23.43 24.38
N LYS A 159 8.07 22.16 24.20
CA LYS A 159 9.48 21.74 24.19
C LYS A 159 10.02 21.75 22.77
N ALA A 160 11.20 22.34 22.58
CA ALA A 160 11.92 22.29 21.31
C ALA A 160 12.68 20.96 21.20
N ILE A 161 12.53 20.28 20.07
CA ILE A 161 13.02 18.91 19.86
C ILE A 161 13.84 18.86 18.56
N ALA A 162 14.99 18.18 18.59
CA ALA A 162 15.82 17.91 17.42
C ALA A 162 15.45 16.57 16.77
N VAL A 163 15.21 15.54 17.59
CA VAL A 163 14.76 14.22 17.14
C VAL A 163 13.55 13.83 17.97
N GLU A 164 12.42 13.58 17.32
CA GLU A 164 11.20 13.08 17.96
C GLU A 164 11.01 11.60 17.63
N ALA A 165 10.86 10.75 18.64
CA ALA A 165 10.51 9.34 18.47
C ALA A 165 9.01 9.21 18.69
N ARG A 166 8.30 8.59 17.74
CA ARG A 166 6.84 8.49 17.77
C ARG A 166 6.38 7.06 17.52
N SER A 167 5.17 6.77 18.01
CA SER A 167 4.45 5.56 17.60
C SER A 167 4.27 5.51 16.07
N ALA A 168 3.83 4.39 15.52
CA ALA A 168 3.61 4.25 14.07
C ALA A 168 2.82 5.43 13.46
N LEU A 169 3.24 5.86 12.27
CA LEU A 169 2.68 7.01 11.56
C LEU A 169 1.16 6.87 11.36
N LYS A 170 0.40 7.89 11.78
CA LYS A 170 -1.06 7.96 11.66
C LYS A 170 -1.48 9.04 10.67
N ALA A 171 -2.60 8.81 10.00
CA ALA A 171 -3.24 9.80 9.13
C ALA A 171 -3.70 11.07 9.88
N THR A 172 -3.72 11.07 11.21
CA THR A 172 -4.07 12.23 12.05
C THR A 172 -2.85 12.98 12.57
N ASP A 173 -1.64 12.53 12.23
CA ASP A 173 -0.42 13.13 12.75
C ASP A 173 -0.17 14.52 12.16
N THR A 174 0.50 15.35 12.95
CA THR A 174 1.04 16.62 12.51
C THR A 174 2.42 16.78 13.13
N LEU A 175 3.41 17.09 12.30
CA LEU A 175 4.73 17.51 12.77
C LEU A 175 4.76 19.02 12.83
N PHE A 176 4.88 19.56 14.03
CA PHE A 176 4.94 21.00 14.25
C PHE A 176 6.39 21.45 14.20
N TYR A 177 6.76 22.19 13.16
CA TYR A 177 8.11 22.73 13.08
C TYR A 177 8.23 24.03 13.89
N ARG A 178 9.46 24.28 14.34
CA ARG A 178 9.84 25.49 15.06
C ARG A 178 11.10 26.08 14.43
N MET A 179 11.01 27.33 13.99
CA MET A 179 12.11 28.09 13.44
C MET A 179 12.51 29.22 14.39
N GLY A 180 13.79 29.58 14.38
CA GLY A 180 14.35 30.65 15.19
C GLY A 180 15.43 31.43 14.45
N ALA A 181 15.47 32.74 14.69
CA ALA A 181 16.50 33.65 14.18
C ALA A 181 16.74 33.57 12.66
N LEU A 182 15.68 33.37 11.87
CA LEU A 182 15.75 33.44 10.40
C LEU A 182 16.00 34.89 9.94
N PRO A 183 17.11 35.17 9.22
CA PRO A 183 17.30 36.48 8.60
C PRO A 183 16.36 36.64 7.40
N THR A 184 16.31 37.84 6.84
CA THR A 184 15.68 38.10 5.52
C THR A 184 16.46 37.36 4.43
N GLY A 185 15.78 36.59 3.58
CA GLY A 185 16.42 35.93 2.45
C GLY A 185 15.68 34.68 1.97
N ASP A 186 16.33 33.94 1.08
CA ASP A 186 15.79 32.75 0.43
C ASP A 186 16.37 31.46 1.03
N PHE A 187 15.49 30.49 1.25
CA PHE A 187 15.77 29.23 1.91
C PHE A 187 15.08 28.06 1.20
N LYS A 188 15.50 26.84 1.55
CA LYS A 188 14.77 25.62 1.19
C LYS A 188 14.69 24.66 2.38
N LEU A 189 13.54 24.03 2.53
CA LEU A 189 13.35 22.85 3.38
C LEU A 189 13.51 21.61 2.51
N GLY A 190 14.50 20.77 2.82
CA GLY A 190 14.61 19.42 2.27
C GLY A 190 13.87 18.45 3.18
N VAL A 191 12.85 17.76 2.66
CA VAL A 191 12.11 16.72 3.37
C VAL A 191 12.47 15.38 2.77
N SER A 192 13.10 14.51 3.56
CA SER A 192 13.49 13.16 3.17
C SER A 192 12.64 12.15 3.94
N VAL A 193 11.96 11.26 3.20
CA VAL A 193 11.14 10.18 3.76
C VAL A 193 11.82 8.84 3.47
N GLU A 194 12.17 8.12 4.53
CA GLU A 194 12.99 6.91 4.49
C GLU A 194 12.27 5.77 5.21
N ASN A 195 12.19 4.61 4.56
CA ASN A 195 11.64 3.37 5.13
C ASN A 195 10.19 3.46 5.69
N ILE A 196 9.40 4.45 5.28
CA ILE A 196 7.99 4.58 5.66
C ILE A 196 7.10 3.87 4.65
N GLN A 197 6.27 2.95 5.13
CA GLN A 197 5.17 2.39 4.37
C GLN A 197 3.93 3.27 4.54
N ALA A 198 3.67 4.13 3.55
CA ALA A 198 2.64 5.15 3.67
C ALA A 198 1.21 4.59 3.79
N ASN A 199 0.90 3.39 3.27
CA ASN A 199 -0.41 2.72 3.44
C ASN A 199 -1.62 3.64 3.17
N GLY A 200 -1.55 4.45 2.10
CA GLY A 200 -2.61 5.40 1.73
C GLY A 200 -2.59 6.72 2.52
N ILE A 201 -1.63 6.94 3.40
CA ILE A 201 -1.36 8.25 4.02
C ILE A 201 -0.64 9.14 3.01
N THR A 202 -1.07 10.39 2.94
CA THR A 202 -0.43 11.46 2.17
C THR A 202 0.03 12.57 3.11
N ALA A 203 1.05 13.33 2.72
CA ALA A 203 1.56 14.45 3.49
C ALA A 203 1.49 15.77 2.72
N GLU A 204 1.20 16.86 3.44
CA GLU A 204 1.23 18.22 2.91
C GLU A 204 2.00 19.13 3.88
N MET A 205 2.93 19.90 3.34
CA MET A 205 3.55 21.00 4.07
C MET A 205 2.59 22.19 4.03
N ILE A 206 2.22 22.71 5.20
CA ILE A 206 1.43 23.93 5.33
C ILE A 206 2.38 25.10 5.59
N ASP A 207 2.30 26.15 4.78
CA ASP A 207 2.93 27.45 5.03
C ASP A 207 1.86 28.42 5.56
N ARG A 208 1.91 28.74 6.86
CA ARG A 208 0.96 29.64 7.51
C ARG A 208 1.10 31.09 7.06
N TYR A 209 2.27 31.50 6.56
CA TYR A 209 2.49 32.86 6.08
C TYR A 209 1.86 33.07 4.70
N LEU A 210 2.05 32.12 3.79
CA LEU A 210 1.48 32.17 2.44
C LEU A 210 0.06 31.58 2.35
N ASN A 211 -0.43 30.96 3.43
CA ASN A 211 -1.66 30.18 3.47
C ASN A 211 -1.72 29.13 2.35
N SER A 212 -0.61 28.43 2.13
CA SER A 212 -0.46 27.46 1.05
C SER A 212 -0.26 26.05 1.59
N ARG A 213 -0.57 25.07 0.72
CA ARG A 213 -0.38 23.64 0.98
C ARG A 213 0.44 23.07 -0.16
N THR A 214 1.56 22.43 0.17
CA THR A 214 2.43 21.80 -0.82
C THR A 214 2.50 20.30 -0.56
N PRO A 215 2.10 19.44 -1.52
CA PRO A 215 2.25 18.00 -1.38
C PRO A 215 3.70 17.60 -1.11
N VAL A 216 3.91 16.69 -0.17
CA VAL A 216 5.22 16.11 0.14
C VAL A 216 5.17 14.63 -0.24
N PRO A 217 6.03 14.17 -1.18
CA PRO A 217 6.14 12.76 -1.50
C PRO A 217 6.46 11.92 -0.26
N MET A 218 5.77 10.78 -0.11
CA MET A 218 5.98 9.84 1.00
C MET A 218 7.18 8.89 0.79
N THR A 219 8.03 9.19 -0.20
CA THR A 219 9.23 8.42 -0.53
C THR A 219 10.29 9.34 -1.10
N GLY A 220 11.55 9.16 -0.70
CA GLY A 220 12.68 9.93 -1.23
C GLY A 220 12.73 11.36 -0.68
N THR A 221 13.44 12.24 -1.39
CA THR A 221 13.68 13.62 -0.95
C THR A 221 12.99 14.64 -1.85
N SER A 222 12.32 15.61 -1.23
CA SER A 222 11.71 16.76 -1.90
C SER A 222 12.17 18.09 -1.29
N PHE A 223 12.05 19.19 -2.05
CA PHE A 223 12.48 20.51 -1.60
C PHE A 223 11.36 21.54 -1.73
N LEU A 224 11.03 22.20 -0.63
CA LEU A 224 10.16 23.38 -0.60
C LEU A 224 11.04 24.63 -0.50
N ARG A 225 10.96 25.53 -1.48
CA ARG A 225 11.62 26.85 -1.44
C ARG A 225 10.72 27.88 -0.77
N PHE A 226 11.30 28.75 0.04
CA PHE A 226 10.57 29.86 0.66
C PHE A 226 11.48 31.06 0.88
N SER A 227 10.88 32.24 0.98
CA SER A 227 11.56 33.50 1.28
C SER A 227 11.03 34.10 2.58
N THR A 228 11.88 34.83 3.28
CA THR A 228 11.55 35.70 4.41
C THR A 228 11.81 37.15 4.02
N ASN A 229 11.05 38.09 4.58
CA ASN A 229 11.15 39.51 4.24
C ASN A 229 11.06 40.39 5.51
N ALA A 230 10.74 41.68 5.35
CA ALA A 230 10.62 42.60 6.48
C ALA A 230 9.40 42.31 7.37
N ASP A 231 8.38 41.60 6.86
CA ASP A 231 7.22 41.18 7.63
C ASP A 231 7.63 40.13 8.69
N PRO A 232 7.40 40.39 9.98
CA PRO A 232 7.69 39.42 11.05
C PRO A 232 6.99 38.07 10.86
N ALA A 233 5.79 38.04 10.25
CA ALA A 233 5.05 36.80 10.02
C ALA A 233 5.77 35.86 9.04
N SER A 234 6.57 36.41 8.11
CA SER A 234 7.41 35.61 7.21
C SER A 234 8.50 34.83 7.96
N LYS A 235 8.83 35.24 9.19
CA LYS A 235 9.84 34.65 10.09
C LYS A 235 9.22 34.00 11.32
N ALA A 236 7.89 33.81 11.34
CA ALA A 236 7.19 33.22 12.47
C ALA A 236 7.76 31.83 12.80
N ALA A 237 7.92 31.55 14.10
CA ALA A 237 8.52 30.31 14.56
C ALA A 237 7.73 29.08 14.13
N ASP A 238 6.41 29.20 14.03
CA ASP A 238 5.44 28.15 13.72
C ASP A 238 4.93 28.22 12.26
N ARG A 239 5.67 28.88 11.37
CA ARG A 239 5.24 29.09 9.97
C ARG A 239 4.96 27.79 9.23
N PHE A 240 5.71 26.72 9.50
CA PHE A 240 5.58 25.45 8.80
C PHE A 240 5.12 24.32 9.72
N LEU A 241 4.33 23.42 9.15
CA LEU A 241 3.99 22.13 9.75
C LEU A 241 3.72 21.11 8.65
N LEU A 242 4.03 19.85 8.91
CA LEU A 242 3.73 18.74 8.01
C LEU A 242 2.47 18.03 8.53
N VAL A 243 1.37 18.09 7.78
CA VAL A 243 0.15 17.33 8.10
C VAL A 243 0.12 16.04 7.34
N PHE A 244 -0.35 14.99 8.00
CA PHE A 244 -0.73 13.75 7.35
C PHE A 244 -2.25 13.69 7.19
N LYS A 245 -2.70 12.95 6.18
CA LYS A 245 -4.11 12.64 5.98
C LYS A 245 -4.26 11.35 5.20
N GLN A 246 -5.37 10.66 5.40
CA GLN A 246 -5.74 9.57 4.53
C GLN A 246 -5.96 10.15 3.12
N ALA A 247 -5.39 9.53 2.10
CA ALA A 247 -5.71 9.83 0.71
C ALA A 247 -7.22 9.70 0.55
N VAL A 248 -7.90 10.82 0.38
CA VAL A 248 -9.30 10.82 -0.03
C VAL A 248 -9.28 10.55 -1.52
N VAL A 249 -9.47 9.29 -1.88
CA VAL A 249 -9.72 8.93 -3.27
C VAL A 249 -11.11 9.44 -3.55
N LEU A 250 -11.22 10.45 -4.42
CA LEU A 250 -12.52 10.88 -4.91
C LEU A 250 -13.23 9.62 -5.42
N PRO A 251 -14.51 9.40 -5.05
CA PRO A 251 -15.27 8.28 -5.58
C PRO A 251 -15.09 8.22 -7.09
N VAL A 252 -14.84 7.04 -7.65
CA VAL A 252 -14.82 6.88 -9.10
C VAL A 252 -16.15 7.40 -9.63
N ASN A 253 -16.08 8.49 -10.39
CA ASN A 253 -17.27 9.03 -11.04
C ASN A 253 -17.59 8.14 -12.24
N PHE A 254 -18.40 7.12 -11.99
CA PHE A 254 -19.04 6.34 -13.04
C PHE A 254 -19.94 7.29 -13.85
N VAL A 255 -19.60 7.47 -15.12
CA VAL A 255 -20.41 8.29 -16.04
C VAL A 255 -21.69 7.56 -16.37
N THR A 256 -21.58 6.27 -16.68
CA THR A 256 -22.72 5.39 -16.96
C THR A 256 -22.40 3.95 -16.60
N VAL A 257 -23.43 3.22 -16.17
CA VAL A 257 -23.47 1.76 -16.15
C VAL A 257 -24.73 1.33 -16.88
N SER A 258 -24.62 0.32 -17.73
CA SER A 258 -25.75 -0.28 -18.42
C SER A 258 -25.59 -1.80 -18.51
N ALA A 259 -26.70 -2.49 -18.58
CA ALA A 259 -26.74 -3.91 -18.88
C ALA A 259 -27.73 -4.15 -20.02
N ARG A 260 -27.42 -5.10 -20.90
CA ARG A 260 -28.27 -5.45 -22.04
C ARG A 260 -28.29 -6.96 -22.20
N ARG A 261 -29.47 -7.52 -22.47
CA ARG A 261 -29.62 -8.93 -22.84
C ARG A 261 -29.29 -9.13 -24.30
N GLU A 262 -28.46 -10.12 -24.59
CA GLU A 262 -28.08 -10.53 -25.94
C GLU A 262 -28.96 -11.68 -26.46
N ALA A 263 -28.86 -11.99 -27.75
CA ALA A 263 -29.71 -12.97 -28.43
C ALA A 263 -29.57 -14.40 -27.88
N ASP A 264 -28.41 -14.74 -27.30
CA ASP A 264 -28.12 -16.01 -26.64
C ASP A 264 -28.52 -16.03 -25.16
N ASN A 265 -29.32 -15.05 -24.72
CA ASN A 265 -29.77 -14.82 -23.35
C ASN A 265 -28.70 -14.39 -22.34
N SER A 266 -27.44 -14.25 -22.74
CA SER A 266 -26.40 -13.67 -21.88
C SER A 266 -26.65 -12.18 -21.62
N ILE A 267 -26.03 -11.64 -20.56
CA ILE A 267 -26.11 -10.21 -20.25
C ILE A 267 -24.74 -9.56 -20.49
N GLN A 268 -24.72 -8.53 -21.33
CA GLN A 268 -23.58 -7.66 -21.52
C GLN A 268 -23.69 -6.46 -20.58
N VAL A 269 -22.74 -6.34 -19.64
CA VAL A 269 -22.62 -5.19 -18.73
C VAL A 269 -21.54 -4.25 -19.30
N ASN A 270 -21.85 -2.97 -19.40
CA ASN A 270 -20.95 -1.93 -19.89
C ASN A 270 -20.88 -0.79 -18.87
N TRP A 271 -19.70 -0.21 -18.69
CA TRP A 271 -19.56 1.00 -17.87
C TRP A 271 -18.54 1.96 -18.46
N LYS A 272 -18.76 3.24 -18.16
CA LYS A 272 -17.89 4.35 -18.54
C LYS A 272 -17.44 5.09 -17.29
N VAL A 273 -16.17 5.42 -17.20
CA VAL A 273 -15.58 6.19 -16.10
C VAL A 273 -15.17 7.58 -16.57
N ALA A 274 -15.32 8.59 -15.70
CA ALA A 274 -15.00 9.98 -16.05
C ALA A 274 -13.48 10.21 -16.02
N ASN A 275 -12.83 9.69 -14.98
CA ASN A 275 -11.39 9.73 -14.76
C ASN A 275 -10.97 8.45 -14.04
N GLU A 276 -9.95 7.79 -14.56
CA GLU A 276 -9.35 6.60 -13.94
C GLU A 276 -8.06 6.99 -13.23
N VAL A 277 -8.21 7.53 -12.02
CA VAL A 277 -7.08 7.97 -11.18
C VAL A 277 -7.00 7.06 -9.96
N ASN A 278 -5.82 6.48 -9.73
CA ASN A 278 -5.54 5.57 -8.62
C ASN A 278 -6.44 4.32 -8.57
N ILE A 279 -6.99 3.86 -9.70
CA ILE A 279 -7.78 2.62 -9.77
C ILE A 279 -6.88 1.47 -10.21
N VAL A 280 -7.00 0.34 -9.52
CA VAL A 280 -6.25 -0.90 -9.82
C VAL A 280 -7.10 -1.84 -10.67
N ARG A 281 -8.38 -2.02 -10.30
CA ARG A 281 -9.30 -2.90 -11.03
C ARG A 281 -10.76 -2.57 -10.77
N TYR A 282 -11.62 -3.10 -11.63
CA TYR A 282 -13.07 -3.13 -11.49
C TYR A 282 -13.54 -4.58 -11.31
N GLU A 283 -14.46 -4.81 -10.39
CA GLU A 283 -15.17 -6.07 -10.19
C GLU A 283 -16.64 -5.86 -10.59
N VAL A 284 -17.15 -6.72 -11.47
CA VAL A 284 -18.57 -6.72 -11.84
C VAL A 284 -19.28 -7.66 -10.89
N GLU A 285 -20.26 -7.13 -10.15
CA GLU A 285 -21.02 -7.93 -9.20
C GLU A 285 -22.47 -8.08 -9.64
N ARG A 286 -23.04 -9.27 -9.39
CA ARG A 286 -24.42 -9.63 -9.69
C ARG A 286 -25.18 -9.97 -8.41
N SER A 287 -26.46 -9.63 -8.38
CA SER A 287 -27.39 -9.96 -7.31
C SER A 287 -28.74 -10.44 -7.86
N ALA A 288 -29.39 -11.36 -7.12
CA ALA A 288 -30.77 -11.80 -7.39
C ALA A 288 -31.83 -10.91 -6.72
N ASN A 289 -31.45 -10.16 -5.67
CA ASN A 289 -32.37 -9.39 -4.84
C ASN A 289 -32.00 -7.89 -4.76
N GLY A 290 -30.92 -7.48 -5.42
CA GLY A 290 -30.42 -6.10 -5.39
C GLY A 290 -29.72 -5.71 -4.08
N VAL A 291 -29.49 -6.65 -3.17
CA VAL A 291 -28.90 -6.40 -1.84
C VAL A 291 -27.61 -7.22 -1.66
N GLN A 292 -27.66 -8.52 -1.95
CA GLN A 292 -26.51 -9.42 -1.80
C GLN A 292 -25.83 -9.60 -3.16
N PHE A 293 -24.63 -9.07 -3.29
CA PHE A 293 -23.87 -9.05 -4.54
C PHE A 293 -22.71 -10.05 -4.48
N ALA A 294 -22.49 -10.77 -5.57
CA ALA A 294 -21.36 -11.67 -5.76
C ALA A 294 -20.62 -11.29 -7.05
N SER A 295 -19.29 -11.31 -7.01
CA SER A 295 -18.46 -11.01 -8.18
C SER A 295 -18.63 -12.09 -9.27
N ILE A 296 -18.78 -11.65 -10.52
CA ILE A 296 -18.87 -12.51 -11.71
C ILE A 296 -17.67 -12.32 -12.66
N GLY A 297 -16.77 -11.38 -12.35
CA GLY A 297 -15.58 -11.12 -13.15
C GLY A 297 -14.87 -9.84 -12.72
N SER A 298 -13.61 -9.70 -13.14
CA SER A 298 -12.77 -8.54 -12.88
C SER A 298 -12.07 -8.04 -14.14
N LYS A 299 -11.85 -6.72 -14.22
CA LYS A 299 -11.08 -6.05 -15.27
C LYS A 299 -10.03 -5.15 -14.63
N THR A 300 -8.77 -5.30 -15.03
CA THR A 300 -7.70 -4.38 -14.62
C THR A 300 -7.98 -2.99 -15.19
N ALA A 301 -7.62 -1.97 -14.41
CA ALA A 301 -7.63 -0.58 -14.85
C ALA A 301 -6.45 -0.35 -15.81
N GLU A 302 -6.73 -0.03 -17.07
CA GLU A 302 -5.74 0.13 -18.15
C GLU A 302 -5.72 1.57 -18.71
N GLY A 303 -6.28 2.53 -17.97
CA GLY A 303 -6.46 3.92 -18.41
C GLY A 303 -7.55 4.07 -19.48
N MET A 304 -8.41 3.07 -19.66
CA MET A 304 -9.50 3.14 -20.62
C MET A 304 -10.70 3.89 -20.06
N VAL A 305 -11.47 4.52 -20.94
CA VAL A 305 -12.68 5.26 -20.57
C VAL A 305 -13.91 4.34 -20.47
N THR A 306 -13.89 3.21 -21.19
CA THR A 306 -15.03 2.31 -21.36
C THR A 306 -14.60 0.87 -21.17
N TYR A 307 -15.39 0.12 -20.43
CA TYR A 307 -15.15 -1.29 -20.15
C TYR A 307 -16.44 -2.10 -20.28
N SER A 308 -16.27 -3.42 -20.41
CA SER A 308 -17.39 -4.33 -20.55
C SER A 308 -17.09 -5.73 -19.97
N GLN A 309 -18.15 -6.40 -19.55
CA GLN A 309 -18.11 -7.76 -19.01
C GLN A 309 -19.37 -8.53 -19.42
N ARG A 310 -19.19 -9.74 -19.93
CA ARG A 310 -20.29 -10.66 -20.27
C ARG A 310 -20.60 -11.58 -19.09
N ASP A 311 -21.87 -11.64 -18.70
CA ASP A 311 -22.44 -12.67 -17.83
C ASP A 311 -23.06 -13.77 -18.70
N GLY A 312 -22.36 -14.90 -18.83
CA GLY A 312 -22.80 -16.02 -19.66
C GLY A 312 -23.89 -16.88 -19.03
N ASN A 313 -24.13 -16.76 -17.73
CA ASN A 313 -25.07 -17.61 -17.00
C ASN A 313 -25.94 -16.76 -16.05
N PRO A 314 -26.74 -15.82 -16.56
CA PRO A 314 -27.59 -14.99 -15.72
C PRO A 314 -28.63 -15.84 -14.99
N ILE A 315 -29.09 -15.34 -13.84
CA ILE A 315 -30.12 -15.99 -13.03
C ILE A 315 -31.44 -15.99 -13.84
N PRO A 316 -32.25 -17.07 -13.83
CA PRO A 316 -33.55 -17.12 -14.50
C PRO A 316 -34.64 -16.34 -13.73
N ALA A 317 -34.30 -15.12 -13.32
CA ALA A 317 -35.12 -14.16 -12.59
C ALA A 317 -34.56 -12.75 -12.87
N ASP A 318 -35.03 -11.75 -12.14
CA ASP A 318 -34.42 -10.43 -12.21
C ASP A 318 -32.95 -10.48 -11.78
N ASN A 319 -32.09 -9.86 -12.58
CA ASN A 319 -30.66 -9.73 -12.29
C ASN A 319 -30.33 -8.26 -12.04
N PHE A 320 -29.59 -8.00 -10.98
CA PHE A 320 -29.09 -6.67 -10.63
C PHE A 320 -27.58 -6.67 -10.76
N TYR A 321 -27.02 -5.66 -11.42
CA TYR A 321 -25.58 -5.53 -11.62
C TYR A 321 -25.08 -4.20 -11.07
N ARG A 322 -23.88 -4.22 -10.49
CA ARG A 322 -23.12 -3.01 -10.13
C ARG A 322 -21.64 -3.23 -10.40
N ILE A 323 -20.92 -2.14 -10.56
CA ILE A 323 -19.46 -2.15 -10.70
C ILE A 323 -18.87 -1.72 -9.36
N LYS A 324 -17.87 -2.47 -8.90
CA LYS A 324 -17.06 -2.19 -7.73
C LYS A 324 -15.66 -1.83 -8.19
N ALA A 325 -15.29 -0.56 -8.11
CA ALA A 325 -13.92 -0.12 -8.37
C ALA A 325 -13.07 -0.32 -7.11
N ILE A 326 -11.84 -0.81 -7.30
CA ILE A 326 -10.85 -1.01 -6.24
C ILE A 326 -9.62 -0.18 -6.59
N GLY A 327 -9.24 0.71 -5.70
CA GLY A 327 -8.11 1.61 -5.91
C GLY A 327 -6.80 1.15 -5.25
N LEU A 328 -5.74 1.94 -5.45
CA LEU A 328 -4.36 1.62 -5.09
C LEU A 328 -4.16 1.45 -3.57
N GLY A 329 -4.99 2.10 -2.75
CA GLY A 329 -5.00 1.96 -1.29
C GLY A 329 -6.05 0.97 -0.75
N ASN A 330 -6.60 0.08 -1.60
CA ASN A 330 -7.72 -0.83 -1.31
C ASN A 330 -9.07 -0.16 -1.02
N GLU A 331 -9.22 1.13 -1.31
CA GLU A 331 -10.52 1.81 -1.33
C GLU A 331 -11.51 1.17 -2.30
N VAL A 332 -12.79 1.20 -1.94
CA VAL A 332 -13.87 0.62 -2.73
C VAL A 332 -14.91 1.68 -3.07
N SER A 333 -15.25 1.81 -4.35
CA SER A 333 -16.36 2.64 -4.84
C SER A 333 -17.34 1.82 -5.66
N TYR A 334 -18.63 2.12 -5.54
CA TYR A 334 -19.69 1.42 -6.27
C TYR A 334 -20.38 2.33 -7.29
N SER A 335 -20.76 1.76 -8.42
CA SER A 335 -21.66 2.41 -9.37
C SER A 335 -23.11 2.40 -8.89
N SER A 336 -23.99 3.06 -9.65
CA SER A 336 -25.43 2.77 -9.58
C SER A 336 -25.71 1.30 -9.94
N ILE A 337 -26.82 0.78 -9.43
CA ILE A 337 -27.29 -0.57 -9.73
C ILE A 337 -28.16 -0.51 -10.99
N VAL A 338 -27.91 -1.40 -11.95
CA VAL A 338 -28.76 -1.60 -13.13
C VAL A 338 -29.49 -2.93 -13.03
N LYS A 339 -30.78 -2.93 -13.43
CA LYS A 339 -31.65 -4.11 -13.39
C LYS A 339 -31.91 -4.62 -14.80
N ILE A 340 -31.83 -5.93 -14.98
CA ILE A 340 -32.34 -6.63 -16.15
C ILE A 340 -33.42 -7.60 -15.70
N THR A 341 -34.61 -7.46 -16.26
CA THR A 341 -35.73 -8.35 -15.96
C THR A 341 -35.43 -9.77 -16.42
N GLY A 342 -35.83 -10.74 -15.62
CA GLY A 342 -35.70 -12.16 -15.95
C GLY A 342 -36.43 -12.52 -17.25
N LEU A 343 -36.00 -13.62 -17.86
CA LEU A 343 -36.78 -14.25 -18.92
C LEU A 343 -37.91 -15.03 -18.23
N THR A 344 -39.11 -14.45 -18.20
CA THR A 344 -40.31 -15.22 -17.90
C THR A 344 -40.62 -16.08 -19.13
N SER A 345 -40.67 -17.40 -18.96
CA SER A 345 -41.30 -18.26 -19.96
C SER A 345 -42.75 -17.81 -20.15
N ALA A 346 -43.24 -17.77 -21.39
CA ALA A 346 -44.63 -17.43 -21.65
C ALA A 346 -45.56 -18.35 -20.84
N PRO A 347 -46.62 -17.82 -20.20
CA PRO A 347 -47.57 -18.65 -19.48
C PRO A 347 -48.16 -19.72 -20.41
N LEU A 348 -48.02 -20.99 -20.03
CA LEU A 348 -48.52 -22.12 -20.80
C LEU A 348 -49.16 -23.14 -19.86
N ILE A 349 -50.30 -23.68 -20.28
CA ILE A 349 -50.87 -24.90 -19.71
C ILE A 349 -50.99 -25.90 -20.85
N SER A 350 -50.41 -27.09 -20.69
CA SER A 350 -50.52 -28.15 -21.68
C SER A 350 -50.83 -29.48 -21.03
N VAL A 351 -51.44 -30.37 -21.80
CA VAL A 351 -51.88 -31.70 -21.33
C VAL A 351 -51.16 -32.77 -22.14
N TYR A 352 -50.59 -33.77 -21.46
CA TYR A 352 -49.90 -34.88 -22.11
C TYR A 352 -50.01 -36.19 -21.30
N PRO A 353 -49.95 -37.36 -21.95
CA PRO A 353 -49.99 -37.53 -23.40
C PRO A 353 -51.39 -37.22 -23.98
N ASN A 354 -51.44 -36.77 -25.23
CA ASN A 354 -52.66 -36.68 -26.02
C ASN A 354 -52.44 -37.51 -27.31
N PRO A 355 -53.05 -38.70 -27.46
CA PRO A 355 -54.12 -39.29 -26.62
C PRO A 355 -53.68 -39.73 -25.21
N VAL A 356 -54.60 -39.67 -24.23
CA VAL A 356 -54.36 -40.16 -22.86
C VAL A 356 -54.50 -41.68 -22.80
N GLU A 357 -53.42 -42.36 -22.41
CA GLU A 357 -53.40 -43.82 -22.20
C GLU A 357 -53.52 -44.17 -20.71
N SER A 358 -54.06 -45.35 -20.40
CA SER A 358 -54.14 -45.88 -19.02
C SER A 358 -54.85 -44.98 -17.99
N LYS A 359 -55.72 -44.06 -18.45
CA LYS A 359 -56.47 -43.10 -17.62
C LYS A 359 -55.60 -42.13 -16.81
N ASN A 360 -54.33 -41.94 -17.17
CA ASN A 360 -53.43 -41.02 -16.48
C ASN A 360 -53.08 -39.83 -17.37
N MET A 361 -53.54 -38.65 -16.98
CA MET A 361 -53.34 -37.40 -17.72
C MET A 361 -52.39 -36.49 -16.94
N ASN A 362 -51.32 -36.00 -17.55
CA ASN A 362 -50.45 -35.00 -16.94
C ASN A 362 -50.81 -33.60 -17.44
N ILE A 363 -50.85 -32.65 -16.52
CA ILE A 363 -51.07 -31.23 -16.80
C ILE A 363 -49.80 -30.48 -16.43
N HIS A 364 -49.16 -29.88 -17.43
CA HIS A 364 -47.98 -29.07 -17.27
C HIS A 364 -48.36 -27.60 -17.16
N PHE A 365 -48.02 -26.97 -16.04
CA PHE A 365 -48.19 -25.55 -15.83
C PHE A 365 -46.82 -24.88 -15.92
N VAL A 366 -46.71 -23.84 -16.76
CA VAL A 366 -45.53 -22.99 -16.90
C VAL A 366 -45.93 -21.56 -16.62
N ASN A 367 -45.27 -20.94 -15.64
CA ASN A 367 -45.44 -19.55 -15.24
C ASN A 367 -46.90 -19.15 -14.96
N GLN A 368 -47.62 -20.02 -14.23
CA GLN A 368 -49.02 -19.83 -13.86
C GLN A 368 -49.14 -19.33 -12.40
N PRO A 369 -50.10 -18.44 -12.08
CA PRO A 369 -50.33 -17.98 -10.71
C PRO A 369 -50.51 -19.13 -9.70
N LYS A 370 -50.02 -18.96 -8.47
CA LYS A 370 -50.29 -19.94 -7.40
C LYS A 370 -51.78 -19.91 -7.03
N GLY A 371 -52.37 -21.07 -6.80
CA GLY A 371 -53.78 -21.15 -6.40
C GLY A 371 -54.46 -22.45 -6.78
N LYS A 372 -55.79 -22.44 -6.72
CA LYS A 372 -56.63 -23.59 -7.11
C LYS A 372 -57.04 -23.43 -8.57
N TYR A 373 -56.80 -24.49 -9.34
CA TYR A 373 -57.23 -24.63 -10.72
C TYR A 373 -58.34 -25.68 -10.77
N ALA A 374 -59.51 -25.30 -11.29
CA ALA A 374 -60.60 -26.22 -11.56
C ALA A 374 -60.40 -26.86 -12.93
N LEU A 375 -60.54 -28.18 -12.99
CA LEU A 375 -60.36 -28.98 -14.21
C LEU A 375 -61.72 -29.60 -14.58
N GLU A 376 -62.15 -29.43 -15.82
CA GLU A 376 -63.35 -30.07 -16.36
C GLU A 376 -63.02 -30.75 -17.70
N LEU A 377 -63.42 -32.02 -17.87
CA LEU A 377 -63.48 -32.63 -19.20
C LEU A 377 -64.90 -32.54 -19.73
N VAL A 378 -65.02 -32.07 -20.97
CA VAL A 378 -66.31 -31.89 -21.66
C VAL A 378 -66.32 -32.75 -22.92
N ASN A 379 -67.37 -33.55 -23.11
CA ASN A 379 -67.54 -34.35 -24.32
C ASN A 379 -68.08 -33.51 -25.49
N ALA A 380 -68.16 -34.10 -26.68
CA ALA A 380 -68.68 -33.42 -27.87
C ALA A 380 -70.14 -32.91 -27.75
N ALA A 381 -70.93 -33.45 -26.80
CA ALA A 381 -72.29 -33.00 -26.52
C ALA A 381 -72.36 -31.86 -25.47
N GLY A 382 -71.21 -31.33 -25.03
CA GLY A 382 -71.14 -30.29 -24.00
C GLY A 382 -71.35 -30.80 -22.57
N GLN A 383 -71.44 -32.11 -22.36
CA GLN A 383 -71.63 -32.69 -21.03
C GLN A 383 -70.29 -32.77 -20.30
N LYS A 384 -70.28 -32.34 -19.03
CA LYS A 384 -69.13 -32.41 -18.13
C LYS A 384 -69.01 -33.85 -17.60
N VAL A 385 -67.99 -34.57 -18.05
CA VAL A 385 -67.78 -36.00 -17.73
C VAL A 385 -66.77 -36.23 -16.60
N PHE A 386 -66.00 -35.20 -16.24
CA PHE A 386 -65.05 -35.24 -15.13
C PHE A 386 -64.91 -33.85 -14.51
N ARG A 387 -64.69 -33.80 -13.20
CA ARG A 387 -64.32 -32.59 -12.46
C ARG A 387 -63.19 -32.89 -11.48
N GLY A 388 -62.18 -32.03 -11.45
CA GLY A 388 -61.07 -32.11 -10.52
C GLY A 388 -60.59 -30.74 -10.07
N VAL A 389 -59.73 -30.72 -9.05
CA VAL A 389 -59.08 -29.50 -8.58
C VAL A 389 -57.59 -29.77 -8.38
N VAL A 390 -56.76 -28.90 -8.95
CA VAL A 390 -55.31 -28.91 -8.80
C VAL A 390 -54.90 -27.71 -7.95
N LYS A 391 -54.07 -27.92 -6.92
CA LYS A 391 -53.55 -26.84 -6.08
C LYS A 391 -52.09 -26.58 -6.40
N MET A 392 -51.81 -25.46 -7.08
CA MET A 392 -50.46 -25.02 -7.41
C MET A 392 -49.83 -24.26 -6.23
N SER A 393 -48.67 -24.72 -5.80
CA SER A 393 -47.85 -24.07 -4.75
C SER A 393 -46.60 -23.38 -5.32
N GLU A 394 -46.27 -23.66 -6.58
CA GLU A 394 -45.14 -23.13 -7.36
C GLU A 394 -45.64 -22.68 -8.73
N ASN A 395 -44.92 -21.76 -9.38
CA ASN A 395 -45.35 -21.19 -10.68
C ASN A 395 -45.18 -22.17 -11.86
N ASN A 396 -44.34 -23.20 -11.68
CA ASN A 396 -44.14 -24.28 -12.63
C ASN A 396 -44.42 -25.61 -11.92
N SER A 397 -45.21 -26.49 -12.51
CA SER A 397 -45.49 -27.80 -11.92
C SER A 397 -46.09 -28.76 -12.93
N VAL A 398 -45.94 -30.05 -12.67
CA VAL A 398 -46.62 -31.12 -13.40
C VAL A 398 -47.54 -31.83 -12.42
N PHE A 399 -48.83 -31.92 -12.77
CA PHE A 399 -49.82 -32.65 -11.99
C PHE A 399 -50.34 -33.84 -12.78
N GLN A 400 -50.25 -35.02 -12.17
CA GLN A 400 -50.86 -36.22 -12.70
C GLN A 400 -52.28 -36.37 -12.16
N GLN A 401 -53.27 -36.38 -13.06
CA GLN A 401 -54.66 -36.64 -12.77
C GLN A 401 -55.06 -38.02 -13.31
N ARG A 402 -55.51 -38.90 -12.42
CA ARG A 402 -56.15 -40.15 -12.81
C ARG A 402 -57.63 -39.89 -13.13
N LEU A 403 -58.06 -40.28 -14.33
CA LEU A 403 -59.46 -40.21 -14.76
C LEU A 403 -60.26 -41.38 -14.17
N GLU A 404 -61.52 -41.14 -13.85
CA GLU A 404 -62.42 -42.18 -13.34
C GLU A 404 -62.74 -43.23 -14.43
N ASN A 405 -63.05 -44.46 -14.00
CA ASN A 405 -63.44 -45.56 -14.91
C ASN A 405 -64.72 -45.25 -15.71
N SER A 406 -65.55 -44.33 -15.21
CA SER A 406 -66.78 -43.82 -15.85
C SER A 406 -66.51 -42.97 -17.10
N VAL A 407 -65.31 -42.42 -17.26
CA VAL A 407 -64.94 -41.63 -18.44
C VAL A 407 -64.64 -42.61 -19.58
N ALA A 408 -65.49 -42.67 -20.60
CA ALA A 408 -65.27 -43.53 -21.77
C ALA A 408 -64.07 -43.10 -22.63
N ALA A 409 -63.68 -43.91 -23.62
CA ALA A 409 -62.74 -43.46 -24.65
C ALA A 409 -63.45 -42.53 -25.63
N GLY A 410 -62.80 -41.44 -26.05
CA GLY A 410 -63.40 -40.46 -26.95
C GLY A 410 -62.61 -39.15 -27.01
N HIS A 411 -63.13 -38.19 -27.77
CA HIS A 411 -62.59 -36.83 -27.82
C HIS A 411 -63.24 -35.94 -26.75
N TYR A 412 -62.40 -35.25 -26.00
CA TYR A 412 -62.81 -34.38 -24.91
C TYR A 412 -62.06 -33.05 -24.99
N LEU A 413 -62.74 -31.97 -24.63
CA LEU A 413 -62.13 -30.67 -24.38
C LEU A 413 -61.75 -30.58 -22.90
N VAL A 414 -60.54 -30.12 -22.60
CA VAL A 414 -60.07 -29.93 -21.24
C VAL A 414 -60.15 -28.45 -20.90
N ASN A 415 -61.16 -28.08 -20.11
CA ASN A 415 -61.29 -26.72 -19.61
C ASN A 415 -60.58 -26.60 -18.26
N ILE A 416 -59.67 -25.65 -18.15
CA ILE A 416 -58.97 -25.34 -16.91
C ILE A 416 -59.30 -23.90 -16.51
N THR A 417 -59.85 -23.71 -15.33
CA THR A 417 -60.13 -22.37 -14.78
C THR A 417 -59.19 -22.07 -13.63
N GLY A 418 -58.35 -21.06 -13.80
CA GLY A 418 -57.38 -20.62 -12.80
C GLY A 418 -57.95 -19.65 -11.75
N PRO A 419 -57.10 -19.20 -10.82
CA PRO A 419 -57.40 -18.10 -9.92
C PRO A 419 -57.88 -16.86 -10.71
N GLU A 420 -58.82 -16.11 -10.14
CA GLU A 420 -59.40 -14.91 -10.78
C GLU A 420 -60.28 -15.17 -12.03
N GLY A 421 -60.57 -16.44 -12.34
CA GLY A 421 -61.54 -16.81 -13.38
C GLY A 421 -60.96 -16.95 -14.79
N ALA A 422 -59.64 -16.90 -14.95
CA ALA A 422 -58.98 -17.14 -16.25
C ALA A 422 -59.25 -18.57 -16.74
N THR A 423 -59.74 -18.71 -17.98
CA THR A 423 -60.06 -20.01 -18.59
C THR A 423 -59.07 -20.37 -19.70
N TYR A 424 -58.60 -21.62 -19.68
CA TYR A 424 -57.71 -22.23 -20.67
C TYR A 424 -58.42 -23.46 -21.26
N GLN A 425 -58.27 -23.69 -22.56
CA GLN A 425 -58.90 -24.80 -23.29
C GLN A 425 -57.88 -25.59 -24.11
#